data_AF-A0A7W0VA33-F1
#
_entry.id   AF-A0A7W0VA33-F1
#
_cell.length_a   1.000
_cell.length_b   1.000
_cell.length_c   1.000
_cell.angle_alpha   90.00
_cell.angle_beta   90.00
_cell.angle_gamma   90.00
#
_symmetry.space_group_name_H-M   'P 1'
#
loop_
_entity.id
_entity.type
_entity.pdbx_description
1 polymer ?
#
loop_
_entity_poly.entity_id
_entity_poly.type
_entity_poly.pdbx_seq_one_letter_code
_entity_poly.pdbx_strand_id
1 'polypeptide(L)'
;MAKLGLIASSTLVVGMLAGALTFATVSTVSAPTADAADKCQRSDFKTELVKQACEKGGQKAAKDAMKTWMKEKKLKSCNQCHSKLAPTYELKADAVAQFQKLGGKLLAKTTPAKATVKPAAPTAPAAK
;
A
#
# COMPACT_ATOMS: atom_id res chain seq x y z
N MET A 1 20.52 -36.81 -8.22
CA MET A 1 21.58 -36.15 -7.42
C MET A 1 20.93 -35.28 -6.35
N ALA A 2 20.51 -35.89 -5.24
CA ALA A 2 19.96 -35.17 -4.09
C ALA A 2 21.12 -34.70 -3.22
N LYS A 3 21.20 -33.40 -2.92
CA LYS A 3 22.12 -32.88 -1.92
C LYS A 3 21.32 -32.11 -0.88
N LEU A 4 20.94 -32.83 0.17
CA LEU A 4 20.53 -32.26 1.45
C LEU A 4 21.70 -31.47 2.04
N GLY A 5 21.46 -30.21 2.37
CA GLY A 5 22.33 -29.37 3.17
C GLY A 5 21.60 -29.03 4.47
N LEU A 6 21.80 -29.91 5.46
CA LEU A 6 21.47 -29.73 6.85
C LEU A 6 22.57 -28.86 7.47
N ILE A 7 22.25 -27.65 7.93
CA ILE A 7 23.08 -26.95 8.91
C ILE A 7 22.21 -26.41 10.04
N ALA A 8 22.44 -27.02 11.19
CA ALA A 8 22.01 -26.59 12.49
C ALA A 8 22.68 -25.26 12.85
N SER A 9 21.92 -24.36 13.48
CA SER A 9 22.47 -23.20 14.20
C SER A 9 21.57 -22.91 15.39
N SER A 10 21.57 -23.86 16.32
CA SER A 10 20.97 -23.73 17.64
C SER A 10 22.09 -23.47 18.63
N THR A 11 22.55 -22.23 18.76
CA THR A 11 23.35 -21.80 19.91
C THR A 11 23.37 -20.28 20.01
N LEU A 12 23.22 -19.82 21.25
CA LEU A 12 23.68 -18.54 21.78
C LEU A 12 22.67 -17.39 21.87
N VAL A 13 21.77 -17.46 22.86
CA VAL A 13 21.47 -16.29 23.71
C VAL A 13 21.26 -16.77 25.15
N VAL A 14 22.37 -17.06 25.83
CA VAL A 14 22.48 -16.97 27.30
C VAL A 14 23.34 -15.74 27.55
N GLY A 15 22.79 -14.75 28.25
CA GLY A 15 23.49 -13.50 28.52
C GLY A 15 22.61 -12.49 29.25
N MET A 16 22.07 -12.92 30.39
CA MET A 16 21.44 -12.03 31.37
C MET A 16 22.54 -11.47 32.29
N LEU A 17 22.40 -10.20 32.69
CA LEU A 17 23.12 -9.51 33.78
C LEU A 17 24.61 -9.16 33.60
N ALA A 18 24.89 -7.89 33.30
CA ALA A 18 25.85 -7.05 34.03
C ALA A 18 25.68 -5.58 33.58
N GLY A 19 25.69 -4.67 34.54
CA GLY A 19 25.15 -3.32 34.37
C GLY A 19 25.96 -2.36 33.50
N ALA A 20 25.28 -1.26 33.12
CA ALA A 20 25.94 0.00 32.84
C ALA A 20 24.93 1.14 33.04
N LEU A 21 25.45 2.18 33.64
CA LEU A 21 24.79 3.38 34.10
C LEU A 21 24.14 4.19 32.97
N THR A 22 23.12 4.88 33.42
CA THR A 22 22.32 5.95 32.85
C THR A 22 23.12 7.10 32.19
N PHE A 23 22.52 7.65 31.11
CA PHE A 23 22.50 9.05 30.63
C PHE A 23 23.21 9.43 29.31
N ALA A 24 22.34 9.88 28.39
CA ALA A 24 22.51 10.99 27.44
C ALA A 24 23.46 10.82 26.25
N THR A 25 23.01 10.06 25.26
CA THR A 25 23.30 10.36 23.85
C THR A 25 21.97 10.57 23.13
N VAL A 26 21.56 11.84 23.03
CA VAL A 26 20.50 12.26 22.11
C VAL A 26 21.08 12.25 20.70
N SER A 27 21.24 11.06 20.14
CA SER A 27 21.35 10.90 18.70
C SER A 27 19.94 11.04 18.15
N THR A 28 19.59 12.24 17.71
CA THR A 28 18.53 12.44 16.72
C THR A 28 18.98 11.82 15.40
N VAL A 29 19.06 10.48 15.38
CA VAL A 29 19.05 9.73 14.14
C VAL A 29 17.64 9.92 13.58
N SER A 30 17.54 10.56 12.42
CA SER A 30 16.30 10.51 11.63
C SER A 30 16.03 9.04 11.36
N ALA A 31 15.18 8.44 12.19
CA ALA A 31 14.76 7.07 12.02
C ALA A 31 14.13 6.97 10.62
N PRO A 32 14.51 5.98 9.79
CA PRO A 32 13.63 5.59 8.70
C PRO A 32 12.29 5.29 9.38
N THR A 33 11.21 5.97 8.99
CA THR A 33 9.86 5.67 9.48
C THR A 33 9.66 4.17 9.30
N ALA A 34 9.83 3.44 10.39
CA ALA A 34 9.53 2.04 10.46
C ALA A 34 8.03 2.00 10.24
N ASP A 35 7.62 1.61 9.03
CA ASP A 35 6.26 1.28 8.61
C ASP A 35 5.83 0.03 9.42
N ALA A 36 5.84 0.16 10.74
CA ALA A 36 5.72 -0.89 11.73
C ALA A 36 4.24 -1.00 12.06
N ALA A 37 3.54 -1.89 11.35
CA ALA A 37 2.12 -2.21 11.60
C ALA A 37 1.24 -0.97 11.83
N ASP A 38 1.55 0.16 11.18
CA ASP A 38 0.73 1.36 11.29
C ASP A 38 -0.69 1.01 10.88
N LYS A 39 -1.65 1.45 11.71
CA LYS A 39 -3.06 1.33 11.37
C LYS A 39 -3.26 1.96 10.00
N CYS A 40 -4.10 1.34 9.18
CA CYS A 40 -4.36 1.91 7.87
C CYS A 40 -4.95 3.29 8.02
N GLN A 41 -4.37 4.23 7.30
CA GLN A 41 -4.74 5.64 7.36
C GLN A 41 -6.16 5.87 6.85
N ARG A 42 -6.69 4.92 6.07
CA ARG A 42 -8.08 4.90 5.63
C ARG A 42 -8.88 3.90 6.46
N SER A 43 -10.01 4.34 6.99
CA SER A 43 -11.05 3.51 7.60
C SER A 43 -12.06 2.99 6.57
N ASP A 44 -12.30 3.77 5.52
CA ASP A 44 -13.20 3.42 4.42
C ASP A 44 -12.45 2.74 3.28
N PHE A 45 -12.75 1.45 3.06
CA PHE A 45 -12.22 0.70 1.93
C PHE A 45 -13.29 0.52 0.87
N LYS A 46 -12.92 0.79 -0.39
CA LYS A 46 -13.77 0.56 -1.57
C LYS A 46 -13.41 -0.72 -2.32
N THR A 47 -12.20 -1.23 -2.09
CA THR A 47 -11.63 -2.40 -2.77
C THR A 47 -11.38 -3.52 -1.77
N GLU A 48 -11.64 -4.75 -2.20
CA GLU A 48 -11.45 -5.93 -1.35
C GLU A 48 -9.97 -6.17 -1.05
N LEU A 49 -9.12 -5.96 -2.05
CA LEU A 49 -7.67 -6.14 -1.96
C LEU A 49 -7.05 -5.28 -0.85
N VAL A 50 -7.37 -3.99 -0.80
CA VAL A 50 -6.79 -3.07 0.18
C VAL A 50 -7.36 -3.33 1.56
N LYS A 51 -8.67 -3.63 1.68
CA LYS A 51 -9.30 -3.97 2.95
C LYS A 51 -8.66 -5.19 3.60
N GLN A 52 -8.59 -6.30 2.88
CA GLN A 52 -8.05 -7.54 3.44
C GLN A 52 -6.58 -7.43 3.81
N ALA A 53 -5.78 -6.76 2.97
CA ALA A 53 -4.36 -6.55 3.26
C ALA A 53 -4.18 -5.64 4.48
N CYS A 54 -5.00 -4.59 4.58
CA CYS A 54 -5.02 -3.71 5.73
C CYS A 54 -5.39 -4.44 7.03
N GLU A 55 -6.48 -5.19 7.05
CA GLU A 55 -6.97 -5.89 8.25
C GLU A 55 -5.95 -6.93 8.75
N LYS A 56 -5.16 -7.52 7.84
CA LYS A 56 -4.16 -8.54 8.16
C LYS A 56 -2.81 -7.99 8.62
N GLY A 57 -2.39 -6.83 8.10
CA GLY A 57 -1.01 -6.37 8.30
C GLY A 57 -0.81 -4.86 8.22
N GLY A 58 -1.87 -4.09 8.39
CA GLY A 58 -1.83 -2.63 8.44
C GLY A 58 -1.47 -1.97 7.11
N GLN A 59 -1.03 -0.71 7.21
CA GLN A 59 -0.74 0.16 6.07
C GLN A 59 0.33 -0.43 5.15
N LYS A 60 1.38 -1.04 5.72
CA LYS A 60 2.45 -1.68 4.96
C LYS A 60 1.92 -2.83 4.09
N ALA A 61 1.12 -3.73 4.66
CA ALA A 61 0.55 -4.84 3.92
C ALA A 61 -0.39 -4.36 2.79
N ALA A 62 -1.20 -3.33 3.06
CA ALA A 62 -2.04 -2.70 2.05
C ALA A 62 -1.22 -2.11 0.88
N LYS A 63 -0.11 -1.42 1.18
CA LYS A 63 0.81 -0.87 0.18
C LYS A 63 1.51 -1.96 -0.62
N ASP A 64 1.96 -3.03 0.02
CA ASP A 64 2.63 -4.15 -0.65
C ASP A 64 1.66 -4.92 -1.56
N ALA A 65 0.43 -5.18 -1.09
CA ALA A 65 -0.62 -5.76 -1.92
C ALA A 65 -0.93 -4.90 -3.16
N MET A 66 -1.02 -3.58 -2.99
CA MET A 66 -1.24 -2.65 -4.10
C MET A 66 -0.05 -2.63 -5.07
N LYS A 67 1.19 -2.66 -4.57
CA LYS A 67 2.39 -2.73 -5.43
C LYS A 67 2.44 -4.01 -6.25
N THR A 68 2.08 -5.15 -5.65
CA THR A 68 1.99 -6.43 -6.37
C THR A 68 0.94 -6.35 -7.47
N TRP A 69 -0.26 -5.86 -7.14
CA TRP A 69 -1.32 -5.68 -8.13
C TRP A 69 -0.93 -4.70 -9.25
N MET A 70 -0.24 -3.60 -8.92
CA MET A 70 0.28 -2.66 -9.92
C MET A 70 1.28 -3.33 -10.87
N LYS A 71 2.15 -4.21 -10.38
CA LYS A 71 3.08 -4.97 -11.23
C LYS A 71 2.32 -5.90 -12.18
N GLU A 72 1.34 -6.64 -11.66
CA GLU A 72 0.48 -7.53 -12.47
C GLU A 72 -0.29 -6.76 -13.56
N LYS A 73 -0.81 -5.58 -13.21
CA LYS A 73 -1.56 -4.71 -14.12
C LYS A 73 -0.68 -3.73 -14.90
N LYS A 74 0.65 -3.84 -14.76
CA LYS A 74 1.65 -3.00 -15.44
C LYS A 74 1.42 -1.49 -15.24
N LEU A 75 0.91 -1.10 -14.08
CA LEU A 75 0.75 0.29 -13.67
C LEU A 75 2.11 0.86 -13.25
N LYS A 76 2.47 2.00 -13.84
CA LYS A 76 3.80 2.59 -13.69
C LYS A 76 3.94 3.47 -12.44
N SER A 77 2.85 3.97 -11.89
CA SER A 77 2.90 4.91 -10.76
C SER A 77 1.65 4.89 -9.89
N CYS A 78 1.85 5.09 -8.58
CA CYS A 78 0.76 5.24 -7.60
C CYS A 78 -0.11 6.47 -7.90
N ASN A 79 0.47 7.50 -8.54
CA ASN A 79 -0.22 8.73 -8.93
C ASN A 79 -1.27 8.52 -10.02
N GLN A 80 -1.33 7.35 -10.66
CA GLN A 80 -2.42 7.04 -11.60
C GLN A 80 -3.77 6.93 -10.88
N CYS A 81 -3.77 6.48 -9.62
CA CYS A 81 -4.96 6.33 -8.80
C CYS A 81 -5.03 7.34 -7.64
N HIS A 82 -3.90 7.87 -7.17
CA HIS A 82 -3.85 8.79 -6.03
C HIS A 82 -3.66 10.25 -6.45
N SER A 83 -4.42 11.14 -5.83
CA SER A 83 -4.25 12.60 -5.92
C SER A 83 -3.12 13.06 -5.01
N LYS A 84 -3.02 12.46 -3.82
CA LYS A 84 -1.95 12.67 -2.84
C LYS A 84 -1.49 11.31 -2.34
N LEU A 85 -0.19 11.14 -2.24
CA LEU A 85 0.40 9.95 -1.60
C LEU A 85 0.41 10.14 -0.07
N ALA A 86 1.24 9.39 0.64
CA ALA A 86 1.36 9.48 2.09
C ALA A 86 1.39 10.95 2.58
N PRO A 87 0.77 11.25 3.75
CA PRO A 87 0.23 10.29 4.72
C PRO A 87 -1.24 9.89 4.47
N THR A 88 -2.02 10.65 3.70
CA THR A 88 -3.48 10.45 3.62
C THR A 88 -3.93 9.53 2.50
N TYR A 89 -3.09 9.29 1.48
CA TYR A 89 -3.39 8.42 0.34
C TYR A 89 -4.72 8.76 -0.35
N GLU A 90 -4.95 10.04 -0.59
CA GLU A 90 -6.16 10.56 -1.24
C GLU A 90 -6.33 9.95 -2.64
N LEU A 91 -7.50 9.38 -2.90
CA LEU A 91 -7.83 8.74 -4.18
C LEU A 91 -8.41 9.77 -5.15
N LYS A 92 -8.06 9.65 -6.43
CA LYS A 92 -8.76 10.37 -7.50
C LYS A 92 -10.21 9.89 -7.62
N ALA A 93 -11.08 10.73 -8.17
CA ALA A 93 -12.49 10.41 -8.35
C ALA A 93 -12.72 9.15 -9.20
N ASP A 94 -11.84 8.89 -10.16
CA ASP A 94 -11.90 7.76 -11.09
C ASP A 94 -11.06 6.54 -10.64
N ALA A 95 -10.33 6.63 -9.53
CA ALA A 95 -9.43 5.57 -9.07
C ALA A 95 -10.12 4.22 -8.86
N VAL A 96 -11.34 4.24 -8.32
CA VAL A 96 -12.15 3.03 -8.07
C VAL A 96 -12.63 2.42 -9.39
N ALA A 97 -13.04 3.26 -10.34
CA ALA A 97 -13.46 2.83 -11.66
C ALA A 97 -12.27 2.26 -12.45
N GLN A 98 -11.09 2.89 -12.39
CA GLN A 98 -9.86 2.35 -12.97
C GLN A 98 -9.50 0.99 -12.34
N PHE A 99 -9.56 0.88 -11.01
CA PHE A 99 -9.29 -0.38 -10.31
C PHE A 99 -10.21 -1.51 -10.77
N GLN A 100 -11.51 -1.24 -10.89
CA GLN A 100 -12.48 -2.21 -11.41
C GLN A 100 -12.24 -2.57 -12.88
N LYS A 101 -11.99 -1.59 -13.74
CA LYS A 101 -11.67 -1.79 -15.17
C LYS A 101 -10.43 -2.68 -15.37
N LEU A 102 -9.45 -2.55 -14.46
CA LEU A 102 -8.23 -3.37 -14.47
C LEU A 102 -8.45 -4.76 -13.84
N GLY A 103 -9.68 -5.12 -13.46
CA GLY A 103 -10.04 -6.44 -12.93
C GLY A 103 -9.92 -6.55 -11.41
N GLY A 104 -9.85 -5.42 -10.69
CA GLY A 104 -9.89 -5.40 -9.23
C GLY A 104 -11.30 -5.60 -8.68
N LYS A 105 -11.43 -6.31 -7.55
CA LYS A 105 -12.72 -6.56 -6.87
C LYS A 105 -13.11 -5.42 -5.93
N LEU A 106 -14.30 -4.86 -6.13
CA LEU A 106 -14.90 -3.87 -5.23
C LEU A 106 -15.62 -4.57 -4.08
N LEU A 107 -15.68 -3.91 -2.92
CA LEU A 107 -16.50 -4.38 -1.81
C LEU A 107 -17.98 -4.16 -2.15
N ALA A 108 -18.82 -5.17 -1.90
CA ALA A 108 -20.23 -5.23 -2.33
C ALA A 108 -21.12 -4.05 -1.88
N LYS A 109 -20.69 -3.24 -0.89
CA LYS A 109 -21.39 -2.00 -0.48
C LYS A 109 -21.03 -0.76 -1.29
N THR A 110 -20.07 -0.87 -2.21
CA THR A 110 -19.65 0.23 -3.07
C THR A 110 -20.36 0.09 -4.41
N THR A 111 -21.67 0.34 -4.45
CA THR A 111 -22.32 0.60 -5.74
C THR A 111 -21.58 1.77 -6.35
N PRO A 112 -20.92 1.62 -7.51
CA PRO A 112 -20.28 2.74 -8.16
C PRO A 112 -21.39 3.75 -8.42
N ALA A 113 -21.32 4.91 -7.78
CA ALA A 113 -22.12 6.05 -8.19
C ALA A 113 -21.87 6.19 -9.69
N LYS A 114 -22.92 5.92 -10.47
CA LYS A 114 -22.93 5.96 -11.93
C LYS A 114 -22.11 7.16 -12.33
N ALA A 115 -20.93 6.93 -12.91
CA ALA A 115 -20.09 8.00 -13.40
C ALA A 115 -20.95 8.78 -14.38
N THR A 116 -21.45 9.94 -13.97
CA THR A 116 -21.92 10.96 -14.89
C THR A 116 -20.67 11.43 -15.59
N VAL A 117 -20.28 10.67 -16.61
CA VAL A 117 -19.44 11.16 -17.68
C VAL A 117 -20.25 12.33 -18.25
N LYS A 118 -19.93 13.56 -17.80
CA LYS A 118 -20.26 14.74 -18.58
C LYS A 118 -19.54 14.49 -19.91
N PRO A 119 -20.26 14.35 -21.04
CA PRO A 119 -19.62 14.19 -22.33
C PRO A 119 -18.63 15.33 -22.50
N ALA A 120 -17.35 15.01 -22.70
CA ALA A 120 -16.40 16.00 -23.18
C ALA A 120 -16.97 16.50 -24.50
N ALA A 121 -17.22 17.81 -24.57
CA ALA A 121 -17.75 18.44 -25.77
C ALA A 121 -16.83 18.10 -26.95
N PRO A 122 -17.37 17.71 -28.12
CA PRO A 122 -16.56 17.51 -29.31
C PRO A 122 -15.89 18.85 -29.66
N THR A 123 -14.57 18.89 -29.61
CA THR A 123 -13.79 19.97 -30.22
C THR A 123 -14.06 19.93 -31.72
N ALA A 124 -14.71 20.98 -32.21
CA ALA A 124 -14.99 21.16 -33.63
C ALA A 124 -13.67 21.14 -34.44
N PRO A 125 -13.65 20.50 -35.62
CA PRO A 125 -12.50 20.59 -36.52
C PRO A 125 -12.35 22.03 -37.02
N ALA A 126 -11.13 22.56 -36.92
CA ALA A 126 -10.77 23.84 -37.51
C ALA A 126 -11.03 23.80 -39.03
N ALA A 127 -11.85 24.74 -39.51
CA ALA A 127 -12.01 25.01 -40.93
C ALA A 127 -10.70 25.62 -41.47
N LYS A 128 -10.43 25.28 -42.74
CA LYS A 128 -9.23 25.61 -43.52
C LYS A 128 -8.94 27.09 -43.64
#